data_AF-A0A6A5WZ64-F1
#
_entry.id   AF-A0A6A5WZ64-F1
#
_cell.length_a   1.000
_cell.length_b   1.000
_cell.length_c   1.000
_cell.angle_alpha   90.00
_cell.angle_beta   90.00
_cell.angle_gamma   90.00
#
_symmetry.space_group_name_H-M   'P 1'
#
loop_
_entity.id
_entity.type
_entity.pdbx_description
1 polymer ?
#
loop_
_entity_poly.entity_id
_entity_poly.type
_entity_poly.pdbx_seq_one_letter_code
_entity_poly.pdbx_strand_id
1 'polypeptide(L)' 'SKIFALGSSLYKIETTHQLYYNKTDNKIKELFIAWVFPNTRALLLGEVISKCWMVKYKDVSKALKDI' A
#
# COMPACT_ATOMS: atom_id res chain seq x y z
N SER A 1 -5.81 -2.89 -9.17
CA SER A 1 -5.09 -1.77 -9.81
C SER A 1 -3.59 -2.05 -9.78
N LYS A 2 -2.83 -1.76 -10.85
CA LYS A 2 -1.36 -1.96 -10.90
C LYS A 2 -0.63 -1.08 -9.86
N ILE A 3 -1.13 0.14 -9.63
CA ILE A 3 -0.57 1.08 -8.64
C ILE A 3 -0.75 0.54 -7.22
N PHE A 4 -1.93 -0.02 -6.93
CA PHE A 4 -2.19 -0.65 -5.64
C PHE A 4 -1.26 -1.84 -5.37
N ALA A 5 -1.05 -2.68 -6.40
CA ALA A 5 -0.13 -3.81 -6.30
C ALA A 5 1.32 -3.36 -6.05
N LEU A 6 1.77 -2.28 -6.71
CA LEU A 6 3.08 -1.69 -6.45
C LEU A 6 3.22 -1.25 -4.98
N GLY A 7 2.28 -0.46 -4.46
CA GLY A 7 2.32 -0.02 -3.05
C GLY A 7 2.34 -1.20 -2.07
N SER A 8 1.59 -2.26 -2.38
CA SER A 8 1.55 -3.47 -1.56
C SER A 8 2.86 -4.25 -1.60
N SER A 9 3.52 -4.30 -2.75
CA SER A 9 4.86 -4.91 -2.90
C SER A 9 5.93 -4.12 -2.14
N LEU A 10 5.92 -2.79 -2.25
CA LEU A 10 6.85 -1.92 -1.53
C LEU A 10 6.69 -2.06 -0.01
N TYR A 11 5.45 -2.05 0.47
CA TYR A 11 5.14 -2.31 1.89
C TYR A 11 5.73 -3.65 2.34
N LYS A 12 5.50 -4.73 1.57
CA LYS A 12 6.04 -6.05 1.90
C LYS A 12 7.56 -6.09 1.92
N ILE A 13 8.23 -5.37 1.02
CA ILE A 13 9.70 -5.28 0.98
C ILE A 13 10.22 -4.63 2.27
N GLU A 14 9.62 -3.52 2.69
CA GLU A 14 10.08 -2.79 3.88
C GLU A 14 9.72 -3.49 5.19
N THR A 15 8.50 -4.02 5.30
CA THR A 15 8.03 -4.60 6.56
C THR A 15 8.29 -6.09 6.66
N THR A 16 8.79 -6.74 5.60
CA THR A 16 8.87 -8.21 5.43
C THR A 16 7.55 -8.95 5.62
N HIS A 17 6.42 -8.25 5.60
CA HIS A 17 5.09 -8.79 5.88
C HIS A 17 4.11 -8.39 4.78
N GLN A 18 3.23 -9.32 4.40
CA GLN A 18 2.15 -8.99 3.47
C GLN A 18 1.17 -7.99 4.11
N LEU A 19 0.58 -7.14 3.27
CA LEU A 19 -0.50 -6.26 3.68
C LEU A 19 -1.62 -7.11 4.33
N TYR A 20 -1.95 -6.80 5.58
CA TYR A 20 -2.92 -7.53 6.42
C TYR A 20 -2.57 -8.98 6.79
N TYR A 21 -1.27 -9.33 6.90
CA TYR A 21 -0.82 -10.71 7.18
C TYR A 21 -1.50 -11.44 8.37
N ASN A 22 -2.05 -10.71 9.34
CA ASN A 22 -2.71 -11.26 10.53
C ASN A 22 -4.22 -11.04 10.56
N LYS A 23 -4.84 -10.71 9.41
CA LYS A 23 -6.29 -10.47 9.30
C LYS A 23 -6.95 -11.60 8.53
N THR A 24 -8.18 -11.90 8.93
CA THR A 24 -9.05 -12.82 8.19
C THR A 24 -9.56 -12.16 6.91
N ASP A 25 -9.93 -12.95 5.91
CA ASP A 25 -10.44 -12.46 4.62
C ASP A 25 -11.63 -11.51 4.77
N ASN A 26 -12.55 -11.81 5.69
CA ASN A 26 -13.69 -10.91 5.98
C ASN A 26 -13.20 -9.56 6.51
N LYS A 27 -12.20 -9.56 7.41
CA LYS A 27 -11.66 -8.31 7.94
C LYS A 27 -10.89 -7.53 6.89
N ILE A 28 -10.17 -8.22 6.00
CA ILE A 28 -9.48 -7.60 4.85
C ILE A 28 -10.50 -6.89 3.94
N LYS A 29 -11.61 -7.56 3.62
CA LYS A 29 -12.69 -6.97 2.81
C LYS A 29 -13.27 -5.73 3.47
N GLU A 30 -13.58 -5.79 4.77
CA GLU A 30 -14.07 -4.62 5.53
C GLU A 30 -13.10 -3.44 5.48
N LEU A 31 -11.81 -3.68 5.76
CA LEU A 31 -10.78 -2.64 5.76
C LEU A 31 -10.59 -2.04 4.36
N PHE A 32 -10.62 -2.88 3.33
CA PHE A 32 -10.50 -2.46 1.95
C PHE A 32 -11.68 -1.58 1.52
N ILE A 33 -12.92 -1.99 1.83
CA ILE A 33 -14.13 -1.19 1.55
C ILE A 33 -14.10 0.14 2.32
N ALA A 34 -13.61 0.12 3.57
CA ALA A 34 -13.49 1.30 4.41
C ALA A 34 -12.30 2.20 4.06
N TRP A 35 -11.48 1.85 3.05
CA TRP A 35 -10.25 2.58 2.69
C TRP A 35 -9.27 2.75 3.87
N VAL A 36 -9.24 1.77 4.79
CA VAL A 36 -8.36 1.80 5.97
C VAL A 36 -7.10 0.99 5.68
N PHE A 37 -5.96 1.69 5.64
CA PHE A 37 -4.65 1.10 5.40
C PHE A 37 -3.74 1.21 6.64
N PRO A 38 -2.70 0.36 6.76
CA PRO A 38 -1.70 0.50 7.82
C PRO A 38 -1.01 1.86 7.76
N ASN A 39 -0.58 2.34 8.93
CA ASN A 39 0.23 3.54 9.03
C ASN A 39 1.63 3.28 8.44
N THR A 40 2.00 4.05 7.42
CA THR A 40 3.27 3.91 6.71
C THR A 40 4.29 5.00 7.08
N ARG A 41 3.98 5.93 7.99
CA ARG A 41 4.84 7.10 8.29
C ARG A 41 6.26 6.75 8.76
N ALA A 42 6.44 5.58 9.36
CA ALA A 42 7.75 5.11 9.84
C ALA A 42 8.56 4.36 8.77
N LEU A 43 7.98 4.15 7.57
CA LEU A 43 8.62 3.45 6.45
C LEU A 43 9.36 4.44 5.56
N LEU A 44 10.48 4.01 4.99
CA LEU A 44 11.33 4.81 4.11
C LEU A 44 10.55 5.30 2.88
N LEU A 45 9.81 4.41 2.21
CA LEU A 45 8.94 4.72 1.08
C LEU A 45 7.48 4.91 1.53
N GLY A 46 7.28 5.22 2.82
CA GLY A 46 5.96 5.26 3.43
C GLY A 46 4.98 6.20 2.74
N GLU A 47 5.46 7.35 2.28
CA GLU A 47 4.68 8.32 1.54
C GLU A 47 4.24 7.78 0.17
N VAL A 48 5.17 7.15 -0.57
CA VAL A 48 4.89 6.53 -1.87
C VAL A 48 3.88 5.41 -1.74
N ILE A 49 4.07 4.52 -0.74
CA ILE A 49 3.15 3.42 -0.44
C ILE A 49 1.72 3.95 -0.19
N SER A 50 1.58 4.98 0.67
CA SER A 50 0.28 5.58 0.97
C SER A 50 -0.35 6.21 -0.27
N LYS A 51 0.42 6.95 -1.08
CA LYS A 51 -0.06 7.55 -2.34
C LYS A 51 -0.51 6.50 -3.35
N CYS A 52 0.19 5.36 -3.42
CA CYS A 52 -0.20 4.23 -4.26
C CYS A 52 -1.58 3.66 -3.86
N TRP A 53 -1.82 3.46 -2.57
CA TRP A 53 -3.10 2.92 -2.09
C TRP A 53 -4.24 3.92 -2.23
N MET A 54 -4.01 5.21 -1.99
CA MET A 54 -5.00 6.28 -2.13
C MET A 54 -5.22 6.74 -3.59
N VAL A 55 -4.66 6.02 -4.57
CA VAL A 55 -4.78 6.32 -6.02
C VAL A 55 -4.39 7.78 -6.34
N LYS A 56 -3.31 8.26 -5.71
CA LYS A 56 -2.79 9.62 -5.92
C LYS A 56 -1.84 9.73 -7.10
N TYR A 57 -1.43 8.60 -7.69
CA TYR A 57 -0.67 8.55 -8.92
C TYR A 57 -1.58 8.25 -10.11
N LYS A 58 -1.32 8.93 -11.23
CA LYS A 58 -2.00 8.67 -12.51
C LYS A 58 -1.60 7.31 -13.10
N ASP A 59 -0.34 6.94 -12.94
CA ASP A 59 0.25 5.72 -13.47
C ASP A 59 1.46 5.30 -12.62
N VAL A 60 1.96 4.09 -12.89
CA VAL A 60 3.12 3.50 -12.20
C VAL A 60 4.39 4.31 -12.45
N SER A 61 4.55 4.89 -13.64
CA SER A 61 5.75 5.67 -14.00
C SER A 61 5.90 6.92 -13.15
N LYS A 62 4.80 7.52 -12.68
CA LYS A 62 4.85 8.63 -11.71
C LYS A 62 5.28 8.16 -10.32
N ALA A 63 4.78 7.01 -9.86
CA ALA A 63 5.20 6.45 -8.58
C ALA A 63 6.71 6.11 -8.55
N LEU A 64 7.23 5.58 -9.66
CA LEU A 64 8.66 5.24 -9.79
C LEU A 64 9.61 6.45 -9.72
N LYS A 65 9.13 7.68 -9.92
CA LYS A 65 9.97 8.89 -9.79
C LYS A 65 10.17 9.34 -8.36
N ASP A 66 9.34 8.84 -7.44
CA ASP A 66 9.36 9.19 -6.02
C ASP A 66 10.03 8.09 -5.17
N ILE A 67 10.55 7.02 -5.81
CA ILE A 67 11.29 5.89 -5.20
C ILE A 67 12.77 6.06 -5.51
#